data_AF-A0A9X3IP77-F1
#
_entry.id   AF-A0A9X3IP77-F1
#
_cell.length_a   1.000
_cell.length_b   1.000
_cell.length_c   1.000
_cell.angle_alpha   90.00
_cell.angle_beta   90.00
_cell.angle_gamma   90.00
#
_symmetry.space_group_name_H-M   'P 1'
#
loop_
_entity.id
_entity.type
_entity.pdbx_description
1 polymer ?
#
loop_
_entity_poly.entity_id
_entity_poly.type
_entity_poly.pdbx_seq_one_letter_code
_entity_poly.pdbx_strand_id
1 'polypeptide(L)'
;MTYITFTLNQNQKIYFSVQNSSPDYNTIIAIIQTNIEIMENFFSSCVSQQLEIVEDFNLKTPSFNIVDGIPKIYLCASEGNYWSQYVFQFSHELCHYFIDYTNNQTSMSTRNRDSWFEEIVCEVSSRFFLIKLSDADGLPLINYYLPSFKKYSIDRETNYKPFKIKLLSQEHSEVLKRFREEIINDSYANSETRSLYNHVANLLYPIFDNNTKLWSEVNLISNFSDEKSFMNNLDEWKTNCQINDNKKSVEDIISLFSDK
;
A
#
# COMPACT_ATOMS: atom_id res chain seq x y z
N MET A 1 -18.41 16.06 -11.46
CA MET A 1 -17.55 15.96 -10.27
C MET A 1 -17.91 17.04 -9.28
N THR A 2 -18.20 16.64 -8.06
CA THR A 2 -18.34 17.54 -6.93
C THR A 2 -17.04 17.47 -6.13
N TYR A 3 -16.45 18.62 -5.79
CA TYR A 3 -15.28 18.68 -4.92
C TYR A 3 -15.72 18.94 -3.49
N ILE A 4 -15.36 18.04 -2.59
CA ILE A 4 -15.56 18.18 -1.15
C ILE A 4 -14.19 18.43 -0.54
N THR A 5 -14.08 19.45 0.30
CA THR A 5 -12.87 19.71 1.08
C THR A 5 -13.09 19.29 2.52
N PHE A 6 -12.14 18.55 3.08
CA PHE A 6 -12.14 18.21 4.49
C PHE A 6 -10.80 18.58 5.13
N THR A 7 -10.81 18.75 6.45
CA THR A 7 -9.65 19.22 7.21
C THR A 7 -9.08 18.08 8.04
N LEU A 8 -7.77 17.82 7.93
CA LEU A 8 -7.04 16.99 8.90
C LEU A 8 -6.57 17.85 10.08
N ASN A 9 -6.26 17.20 11.22
CA ASN A 9 -5.89 17.69 12.57
C ASN A 9 -5.06 19.00 12.73
N GLN A 10 -4.64 19.68 11.66
CA GLN A 10 -3.84 20.90 11.63
C GLN A 10 -4.22 21.90 10.50
N ASN A 11 -5.51 22.10 10.18
CA ASN A 11 -5.97 22.99 9.08
C ASN A 11 -5.49 22.60 7.67
N GLN A 12 -4.99 21.37 7.49
CA GLN A 12 -4.62 20.85 6.18
C GLN A 12 -5.91 20.50 5.42
N LYS A 13 -6.12 21.13 4.26
CA LYS A 13 -7.26 20.85 3.40
C LYS A 13 -6.90 19.77 2.40
N ILE A 14 -7.61 18.65 2.45
CA ILE A 14 -7.53 17.62 1.42
C ILE A 14 -8.77 17.73 0.54
N TYR A 15 -8.57 17.50 -0.76
CA TYR A 15 -9.62 17.54 -1.75
C TYR A 15 -10.10 16.12 -2.05
N PHE A 16 -11.40 15.89 -1.91
CA PHE A 16 -12.06 14.65 -2.31
C PHE A 16 -13.04 14.93 -3.44
N SER A 17 -12.76 14.40 -4.63
CA SER A 17 -13.63 14.54 -5.80
C SER A 17 -14.49 13.30 -5.97
N VAL A 18 -15.79 13.50 -6.16
CA VAL A 18 -16.79 12.43 -6.26
C VAL A 18 -17.59 12.53 -7.56
N GLN A 19 -17.83 11.38 -8.20
CA GLN A 19 -18.48 11.33 -9.53
C GLN A 19 -20.00 11.40 -9.48
N ASN A 20 -20.64 10.63 -8.60
CA ASN A 20 -22.10 10.49 -8.51
C ASN A 20 -22.55 10.70 -7.08
N SER A 21 -23.57 11.55 -6.84
CA SER A 21 -24.15 11.84 -5.53
C SER A 21 -24.58 10.58 -4.76
N SER A 22 -23.63 9.97 -4.05
CA SER A 22 -23.83 8.85 -3.13
C SER A 22 -24.30 9.40 -1.78
N PRO A 23 -25.20 8.70 -1.06
CA PRO A 23 -25.82 9.23 0.16
C PRO A 23 -24.89 9.34 1.38
N ASP A 24 -23.62 8.90 1.35
CA ASP A 24 -22.79 8.92 2.57
C ASP A 24 -21.30 9.26 2.36
N TYR A 25 -21.03 10.37 1.68
CA TYR A 25 -19.66 10.90 1.59
C TYR A 25 -19.06 11.29 2.93
N ASN A 26 -19.89 11.67 3.91
CA ASN A 26 -19.39 12.01 5.24
C ASN A 26 -18.71 10.81 5.90
N THR A 27 -19.29 9.61 5.75
CA THR A 27 -18.66 8.38 6.21
C THR A 27 -17.37 8.08 5.45
N ILE A 28 -17.36 8.20 4.12
CA ILE A 28 -16.14 7.96 3.31
C ILE A 28 -15.03 8.94 3.71
N ILE A 29 -15.36 10.22 3.89
CA ILE A 29 -14.43 11.25 4.33
C ILE A 29 -13.90 10.92 5.73
N ALA A 30 -14.76 10.54 6.68
CA ALA A 30 -14.33 10.14 8.01
C ALA A 30 -13.38 8.93 7.96
N ILE A 31 -13.69 7.92 7.14
CA ILE A 31 -12.82 6.76 6.93
C ILE A 31 -11.45 7.19 6.39
N ILE A 32 -11.43 8.00 5.33
CA ILE A 32 -10.20 8.48 4.71
C ILE A 32 -9.39 9.30 5.72
N GLN A 33 -10.01 10.24 6.43
CA GLN A 33 -9.38 11.07 7.45
C GLN A 33 -8.71 10.22 8.53
N THR A 34 -9.47 9.33 9.15
CA THR A 34 -8.94 8.46 10.21
C THR A 34 -7.84 7.54 9.67
N ASN A 35 -7.97 7.04 8.44
CA ASN A 35 -6.94 6.19 7.83
C ASN A 35 -5.64 6.98 7.56
N ILE A 36 -5.72 8.23 7.08
CA ILE A 36 -4.55 9.10 6.95
C ILE A 36 -3.88 9.29 8.31
N GLU A 37 -4.62 9.68 9.34
CA GLU A 37 -4.07 9.93 10.67
C GLU A 37 -3.35 8.71 11.25
N ILE A 38 -3.93 7.52 11.08
CA ILE A 38 -3.31 6.26 11.47
C ILE A 38 -2.03 6.04 10.66
N MET A 39 -2.10 6.11 9.33
CA MET A 39 -0.95 5.82 8.47
C MET A 39 0.19 6.83 8.68
N GLU A 40 -0.08 8.13 8.82
CA GLU A 40 0.93 9.16 9.12
C GLU A 40 1.72 8.83 10.39
N ASN A 41 1.03 8.34 11.43
CA ASN A 41 1.67 7.93 12.68
C ASN A 41 2.61 6.72 12.48
N PHE A 42 2.20 5.71 11.71
CA PHE A 42 3.05 4.53 11.45
C PHE A 42 4.22 4.84 10.51
N PHE A 43 3.98 5.61 9.45
CA PHE A 43 5.01 6.02 8.50
C PHE A 43 5.92 7.14 9.02
N SER A 44 5.56 7.79 10.15
CA SER A 44 6.30 8.93 10.70
C SER A 44 6.50 10.06 9.68
N SER A 45 5.53 10.23 8.79
CA SER A 45 5.53 11.23 7.71
C SER A 45 4.10 11.75 7.51
N CYS A 46 3.98 13.00 7.10
CA CYS A 46 2.69 13.63 6.82
C CYS A 46 2.40 13.66 5.32
N VAL A 47 1.12 13.63 4.96
CA VAL A 47 0.68 13.87 3.58
C VAL A 47 0.77 15.35 3.23
N SER A 48 0.96 15.63 1.94
CA SER A 48 0.96 16.99 1.40
C SER A 48 -0.43 17.61 1.50
N GLN A 49 -0.49 18.90 1.80
CA GLN A 49 -1.72 19.69 1.75
C GLN A 49 -2.32 19.80 0.33
N GLN A 50 -1.57 19.38 -0.68
CA GLN A 50 -2.01 19.33 -2.07
C GLN A 50 -2.51 17.95 -2.49
N LEU A 51 -2.50 16.94 -1.61
CA LEU A 51 -3.01 15.62 -1.93
C LEU A 51 -4.49 15.72 -2.35
N GLU A 52 -4.77 15.24 -3.56
CA GLU A 52 -6.12 15.08 -4.07
C GLU A 52 -6.51 13.60 -4.07
N ILE A 53 -7.73 13.31 -3.63
CA ILE A 53 -8.30 11.97 -3.67
C ILE A 53 -9.49 12.03 -4.62
N VAL A 54 -9.52 11.14 -5.60
CA VAL A 54 -10.48 11.15 -6.69
C VAL A 54 -11.19 9.80 -6.75
N GLU A 55 -12.49 9.81 -6.56
CA GLU A 55 -13.34 8.65 -6.81
C GLU A 55 -13.71 8.61 -8.30
N ASP A 56 -13.36 7.51 -8.98
CA ASP A 56 -13.67 7.29 -10.38
C ASP A 56 -14.10 5.83 -10.63
N PHE A 57 -15.41 5.63 -10.80
CA PHE A 57 -15.99 4.30 -11.03
C PHE A 57 -15.72 3.75 -12.44
N ASN A 58 -15.19 4.57 -13.35
CA ASN A 58 -14.82 4.13 -14.71
C ASN A 58 -13.41 3.54 -14.75
N LEU A 59 -12.61 3.74 -13.69
CA LEU A 59 -11.30 3.11 -13.58
C LEU A 59 -11.45 1.62 -13.29
N LYS A 60 -10.54 0.83 -13.87
CA LYS A 60 -10.46 -0.61 -13.60
C LYS A 60 -9.67 -0.92 -12.34
N THR A 61 -8.76 -0.04 -11.96
CA THR A 61 -7.82 -0.21 -10.85
C THR A 61 -7.61 1.13 -10.14
N PRO A 62 -7.38 1.11 -8.81
CA PRO A 62 -6.91 2.30 -8.11
C PRO A 62 -5.49 2.66 -8.58
N SER A 63 -5.06 3.90 -8.34
CA SER A 63 -3.69 4.32 -8.64
C SER A 63 -3.29 5.59 -7.90
N PHE A 64 -2.01 5.68 -7.54
CA PHE A 64 -1.35 6.91 -7.16
C PHE A 64 -0.56 7.49 -8.33
N ASN A 65 -0.71 8.79 -8.60
CA ASN A 65 0.02 9.51 -9.63
C ASN A 65 0.40 10.92 -9.17
N ILE A 66 1.43 11.52 -9.78
CA ILE A 66 1.72 12.96 -9.65
C ILE A 66 1.35 13.63 -10.97
N VAL A 67 0.33 14.49 -10.96
CA VAL A 67 -0.17 15.20 -12.14
C VAL A 67 0.05 16.69 -11.93
N ASP A 68 0.86 17.32 -12.80
CA ASP A 68 1.24 18.74 -12.70
C ASP A 68 1.85 19.11 -11.33
N GLY A 69 2.63 18.20 -10.73
CA GLY A 69 3.24 18.37 -9.41
C GLY A 69 2.29 18.11 -8.23
N ILE A 70 1.02 17.79 -8.50
CA ILE A 70 0.01 17.53 -7.48
C ILE A 70 -0.11 16.01 -7.29
N PRO A 71 0.11 15.48 -6.07
CA PRO A 71 -0.12 14.07 -5.79
C PRO A 71 -1.62 13.76 -5.81
N LYS A 72 -2.02 12.74 -6.56
CA LYS A 72 -3.41 12.31 -6.73
C LYS A 72 -3.55 10.82 -6.48
N ILE A 73 -4.49 10.45 -5.61
CA ILE A 73 -4.90 9.06 -5.38
C ILE A 73 -6.27 8.86 -6.02
N TYR A 74 -6.35 7.92 -6.96
CA TYR A 74 -7.57 7.52 -7.63
C TYR A 74 -8.12 6.23 -7.02
N LEU A 75 -9.39 6.25 -6.64
CA LEU A 75 -10.11 5.12 -6.06
C LEU A 75 -11.21 4.66 -7.01
N CYS A 76 -11.38 3.36 -7.14
CA CYS A 76 -12.39 2.74 -7.99
C CYS A 76 -13.26 1.76 -7.19
N ALA A 77 -13.53 2.10 -5.93
CA ALA A 77 -14.34 1.27 -5.04
C ALA A 77 -15.77 1.15 -5.60
N SER A 78 -16.42 0.00 -5.44
CA SER A 78 -17.78 -0.18 -5.96
C SER A 78 -18.78 0.75 -5.25
N GLU A 79 -19.77 1.25 -5.99
CA GLU A 79 -20.84 2.08 -5.43
C GLU A 79 -21.56 1.37 -4.27
N GLY A 80 -21.93 2.13 -3.24
CA GLY A 80 -22.61 1.64 -2.03
C GLY A 80 -21.73 1.59 -0.78
N ASN A 81 -22.10 0.74 0.18
CA ASN A 81 -21.45 0.65 1.50
C ASN A 81 -20.24 -0.30 1.52
N TYR A 82 -19.47 -0.37 0.43
CA TYR A 82 -18.25 -1.19 0.34
C TYR A 82 -17.05 -0.47 0.99
N TRP A 83 -17.22 0.01 2.20
CA TRP A 83 -16.24 0.81 2.93
C TRP A 83 -14.89 0.09 3.13
N SER A 84 -14.90 -1.23 3.29
CA SER A 84 -13.67 -2.03 3.35
C SER A 84 -12.85 -1.91 2.06
N GLN A 85 -13.48 -1.75 0.90
CA GLN A 85 -12.78 -1.56 -0.37
C GLN A 85 -12.13 -0.18 -0.44
N TYR A 86 -12.78 0.88 0.06
CA TYR A 86 -12.16 2.21 0.17
C TYR A 86 -10.91 2.15 1.04
N VAL A 87 -10.99 1.54 2.23
CA VAL A 87 -9.84 1.42 3.13
C VAL A 87 -8.73 0.63 2.47
N PHE A 88 -9.05 -0.52 1.86
CA PHE A 88 -8.07 -1.37 1.20
C PHE A 88 -7.36 -0.63 0.05
N GLN A 89 -8.12 -0.07 -0.89
CA GLN A 89 -7.54 0.64 -2.04
C GLN A 89 -6.76 1.88 -1.60
N PHE A 90 -7.32 2.67 -0.68
CA PHE A 90 -6.68 3.89 -0.22
C PHE A 90 -5.39 3.60 0.55
N SER A 91 -5.34 2.59 1.41
CA SER A 91 -4.12 2.19 2.11
C SER A 91 -3.05 1.61 1.17
N HIS A 92 -3.45 1.02 0.05
CA HIS A 92 -2.53 0.60 -1.02
C HIS A 92 -1.86 1.81 -1.66
N GLU A 93 -2.66 2.72 -2.20
CA GLU A 93 -2.15 3.89 -2.94
C GLU A 93 -1.45 4.90 -2.03
N LEU A 94 -1.89 5.03 -0.77
CA LEU A 94 -1.21 5.88 0.20
C LEU A 94 0.15 5.28 0.64
N CYS A 95 0.31 3.96 0.57
CA CYS A 95 1.63 3.33 0.77
C CYS A 95 2.58 3.71 -0.37
N HIS A 96 2.15 3.63 -1.64
CA HIS A 96 2.92 4.15 -2.77
C HIS A 96 3.29 5.62 -2.59
N TYR A 97 2.33 6.45 -2.15
CA TYR A 97 2.59 7.86 -1.82
C TYR A 97 3.73 8.02 -0.79
N PHE A 98 3.68 7.28 0.31
CA PHE A 98 4.72 7.37 1.34
C PHE A 98 6.07 6.83 0.89
N ILE A 99 6.10 5.90 -0.07
CA ILE A 99 7.34 5.37 -0.64
C ILE A 99 7.98 6.37 -1.61
N ASP A 100 7.19 6.92 -2.55
CA ASP A 100 7.71 7.72 -3.64
C ASP A 100 7.73 9.22 -3.36
N TYR A 101 6.58 9.79 -2.98
CA TYR A 101 6.40 11.24 -2.95
C TYR A 101 7.22 11.90 -1.84
N THR A 102 7.38 11.22 -0.70
CA THR A 102 8.16 11.73 0.44
C THR A 102 9.64 11.91 0.07
N ASN A 103 10.17 11.04 -0.79
CA ASN A 103 11.54 11.08 -1.27
C ASN A 103 11.70 11.98 -2.51
N ASN A 104 10.69 12.03 -3.39
CA ASN A 104 10.74 12.79 -4.65
C ASN A 104 9.41 13.51 -4.93
N GLN A 105 9.26 14.70 -4.35
CA GLN A 105 8.03 15.52 -4.38
C GLN A 105 7.62 16.02 -5.77
N THR A 106 8.47 15.86 -6.77
CA THR A 106 8.27 16.40 -8.12
C THR A 106 7.96 15.36 -9.19
N SER A 107 8.21 14.08 -8.92
CA SER A 107 7.98 12.99 -9.87
C SER A 107 7.96 11.65 -9.14
N MET A 108 7.12 10.72 -9.59
CA MET A 108 7.17 9.34 -9.10
C MET A 108 8.55 8.73 -9.35
N SER A 109 8.95 7.77 -8.52
CA SER A 109 10.12 6.98 -8.86
C SER A 109 9.83 6.24 -10.18
N THR A 110 10.84 6.09 -11.02
CA THR A 110 10.68 5.29 -12.23
C THR A 110 10.50 3.83 -11.79
N ARG A 111 9.35 3.22 -12.09
CA ARG A 111 9.15 1.78 -11.90
C ARG A 111 10.35 1.03 -12.46
N ASN A 112 10.99 0.24 -11.62
CA ASN A 112 12.12 -0.62 -11.97
C ASN A 112 11.64 -2.07 -12.05
N ARG A 113 12.51 -2.99 -12.46
CA ARG A 113 12.11 -4.39 -12.64
C ARG A 113 11.65 -5.04 -11.33
N ASP A 114 12.14 -4.58 -10.19
CA ASP A 114 11.83 -5.12 -8.86
C ASP A 114 10.72 -4.35 -8.11
N SER A 115 10.02 -3.40 -8.77
CA SER A 115 8.84 -2.71 -8.23
C SER A 115 7.68 -3.68 -7.89
N TRP A 116 7.72 -4.94 -8.33
CA TRP A 116 6.78 -5.97 -7.89
C TRP A 116 6.80 -6.17 -6.36
N PHE A 117 7.96 -5.93 -5.71
CA PHE A 117 8.11 -6.08 -4.27
C PHE A 117 7.38 -4.96 -3.52
N GLU A 118 7.46 -3.73 -4.04
CA GLU A 118 6.71 -2.58 -3.52
C GLU A 118 5.21 -2.84 -3.53
N GLU A 119 4.66 -3.38 -4.63
CA GLU A 119 3.24 -3.76 -4.72
C GLU A 119 2.84 -4.79 -3.65
N ILE A 120 3.74 -5.71 -3.29
CA ILE A 120 3.50 -6.67 -2.21
C ILE A 120 3.52 -5.98 -0.84
N VAL A 121 4.40 -5.00 -0.64
CA VAL A 121 4.40 -4.20 0.60
C VAL A 121 3.13 -3.35 0.69
N CYS A 122 2.66 -2.79 -0.43
CA CYS A 122 1.38 -2.06 -0.51
C CYS A 122 0.18 -3.00 -0.27
N GLU A 123 0.25 -4.25 -0.72
CA GLU A 123 -0.73 -5.29 -0.38
C GLU A 123 -0.75 -5.60 1.13
N VAL A 124 0.42 -5.68 1.76
CA VAL A 124 0.53 -5.84 3.22
C VAL A 124 -0.05 -4.61 3.94
N SER A 125 0.25 -3.40 3.46
CA SER A 125 -0.31 -2.13 3.97
C SER A 125 -1.82 -2.17 3.98
N SER A 126 -2.43 -2.53 2.84
CA SER A 126 -3.89 -2.61 2.68
C SER A 126 -4.57 -3.48 3.73
N ARG A 127 -3.96 -4.62 4.06
CA ARG A 127 -4.46 -5.57 5.07
C ARG A 127 -4.21 -5.06 6.48
N PHE A 128 -3.00 -4.58 6.74
CA PHE A 128 -2.59 -4.09 8.05
C PHE A 128 -3.46 -2.92 8.51
N PHE A 129 -3.66 -1.92 7.66
CA PHE A 129 -4.46 -0.74 8.00
C PHE A 129 -5.96 -0.99 7.99
N LEU A 130 -6.47 -1.98 7.25
CA LEU A 130 -7.84 -2.48 7.47
C LEU A 130 -8.04 -2.95 8.91
N ILE A 131 -7.09 -3.73 9.45
CA ILE A 131 -7.15 -4.19 10.84
C ILE A 131 -6.99 -3.02 11.81
N LYS A 132 -5.98 -2.15 11.62
CA LYS A 132 -5.78 -1.00 12.53
C LYS A 132 -6.97 -0.05 12.56
N LEU A 133 -7.59 0.21 11.40
CA LEU A 133 -8.80 1.03 11.34
C LEU A 133 -10.00 0.34 11.98
N SER A 134 -10.10 -0.99 11.87
CA SER A 134 -11.16 -1.76 12.54
C SER A 134 -11.06 -1.77 14.07
N ASP A 135 -9.88 -1.48 14.61
CA ASP A 135 -9.60 -1.38 16.03
C ASP A 135 -9.51 0.07 16.52
N ALA A 136 -9.65 1.06 15.62
CA ALA A 136 -9.49 2.47 15.94
C ALA A 136 -10.72 3.03 16.65
N ASP A 137 -10.49 3.73 17.76
CA ASP A 137 -11.47 4.64 18.35
C ASP A 137 -11.58 5.89 17.46
N GLY A 138 -12.78 6.26 17.00
CA GLY A 138 -12.96 7.46 16.18
C GLY A 138 -13.98 7.35 15.05
N LEU A 139 -14.49 6.15 14.79
CA LEU A 139 -15.47 5.91 13.73
C LEU A 139 -16.84 5.40 14.25
N PRO A 140 -17.55 6.12 15.15
CA PRO A 140 -18.85 5.68 15.68
C PRO A 140 -19.88 5.38 14.59
N LEU A 141 -19.86 6.17 13.50
CA LEU A 141 -20.79 6.07 12.38
C LEU A 141 -20.74 4.70 11.68
N ILE A 142 -19.60 4.03 11.72
CA ILE A 142 -19.39 2.74 11.05
C ILE A 142 -19.07 1.59 12.01
N ASN A 143 -19.31 1.77 13.32
CA ASN A 143 -18.95 0.78 14.33
C ASN A 143 -19.54 -0.62 14.02
N TYR A 144 -20.78 -0.67 13.52
CA TYR A 144 -21.43 -1.91 13.10
C TYR A 144 -20.72 -2.61 11.92
N TYR A 145 -19.97 -1.86 11.12
CA TYR A 145 -19.27 -2.34 9.93
C TYR A 145 -17.80 -2.68 10.17
N LEU A 146 -17.20 -2.32 11.31
CA LEU A 146 -15.80 -2.67 11.62
C LEU A 146 -15.49 -4.18 11.50
N PRO A 147 -16.39 -5.12 11.86
CA PRO A 147 -16.15 -6.55 11.62
C PRO A 147 -15.98 -6.91 10.13
N SER A 148 -16.60 -6.15 9.22
CA SER A 148 -16.45 -6.36 7.77
C SER A 148 -15.03 -6.03 7.27
N PHE A 149 -14.31 -5.13 7.94
CA PHE A 149 -12.94 -4.78 7.57
C PHE A 149 -11.98 -5.93 7.89
N LYS A 150 -12.13 -6.52 9.08
CA LYS A 150 -11.41 -7.73 9.48
C LYS A 150 -11.68 -8.88 8.52
N LYS A 151 -12.96 -9.11 8.19
CA LYS A 151 -13.35 -10.14 7.21
C LYS A 151 -12.70 -9.90 5.84
N TYR A 152 -12.72 -8.65 5.35
CA TYR A 152 -12.12 -8.32 4.05
C TYR A 152 -10.61 -8.58 4.02
N SER A 153 -9.89 -8.33 5.12
CA SER A 153 -8.48 -8.71 5.25
C SER A 153 -8.28 -10.23 5.17
N ILE A 154 -9.07 -11.00 5.92
CA ILE A 154 -9.01 -12.47 5.95
C ILE A 154 -9.33 -13.08 4.58
N ASP A 155 -10.30 -12.53 3.85
CA ASP A 155 -10.63 -13.00 2.50
C ASP A 155 -9.42 -12.89 1.54
N ARG A 156 -8.54 -11.90 1.75
CA ARG A 156 -7.29 -11.75 0.99
C ARG A 156 -6.18 -12.71 1.42
N GLU A 157 -6.17 -13.11 2.69
CA GLU A 157 -5.24 -14.10 3.23
C GLU A 157 -5.52 -15.51 2.69
N THR A 158 -6.79 -15.82 2.38
CA THR A 158 -7.21 -17.16 1.93
C THR A 158 -7.14 -17.36 0.41
N ASN A 159 -7.18 -16.29 -0.38
CA ASN A 159 -7.08 -16.36 -1.84
C ASN A 159 -5.62 -16.24 -2.33
N TYR A 160 -4.82 -17.29 -2.12
CA TYR A 160 -3.43 -17.34 -2.57
C TYR A 160 -3.06 -18.68 -3.20
N LYS A 161 -2.01 -18.68 -4.01
CA LYS A 161 -1.41 -19.88 -4.59
C LYS A 161 0.00 -20.06 -4.02
N PRO A 162 0.26 -21.08 -3.19
CA PRO A 162 1.59 -21.29 -2.62
C PRO A 162 2.61 -21.64 -3.72
N PHE A 163 3.84 -21.17 -3.55
CA PHE A 163 4.98 -21.53 -4.40
C PHE A 163 6.28 -21.42 -3.60
N LYS A 164 7.39 -21.92 -4.17
CA LYS A 164 8.70 -21.80 -3.54
C LYS A 164 9.20 -20.36 -3.68
N ILE A 165 8.94 -19.52 -2.68
CA ILE A 165 9.28 -18.08 -2.72
C ILE A 165 10.78 -17.80 -2.90
N LYS A 166 11.65 -18.74 -2.54
CA LYS A 166 13.10 -18.69 -2.80
C LYS A 166 13.46 -18.62 -4.29
N LEU A 167 12.53 -18.96 -5.17
CA LEU A 167 12.71 -18.75 -6.61
C LEU A 167 12.74 -17.26 -6.98
N LEU A 168 12.32 -16.35 -6.08
CA LEU A 168 12.41 -14.90 -6.27
C LEU A 168 13.80 -14.32 -5.95
N SER A 169 14.69 -15.05 -5.25
CA SER A 169 16.08 -14.63 -5.05
C SER A 169 17.02 -15.06 -6.18
N GLN A 170 16.52 -15.85 -7.13
CA GLN A 170 17.30 -16.41 -8.22
C GLN A 170 17.09 -15.57 -9.49
N GLU A 171 18.08 -14.78 -9.88
CA GLU A 171 17.99 -13.84 -11.02
C GLU A 171 17.59 -14.50 -12.36
N HIS A 172 17.87 -15.79 -12.53
CA HIS A 172 17.53 -16.55 -13.74
C HIS A 172 16.21 -17.34 -13.64
N SER A 173 15.54 -17.32 -12.49
CA SER A 173 14.29 -18.05 -12.27
C SER A 173 13.14 -17.49 -13.11
N GLU A 174 12.39 -18.40 -13.73
CA GLU A 174 11.18 -18.06 -14.49
C GLU A 174 10.11 -17.41 -13.60
N VAL A 175 10.09 -17.73 -12.30
CA VAL A 175 9.14 -17.11 -11.36
C VAL A 175 9.47 -15.63 -11.15
N LEU A 176 10.75 -15.29 -10.94
CA LEU A 176 11.16 -13.90 -10.79
C LEU A 176 10.95 -13.13 -12.10
N LYS A 177 11.33 -13.70 -13.25
CA LYS A 177 11.08 -13.09 -14.57
C LYS A 177 9.61 -12.74 -14.76
N ARG A 178 8.70 -13.66 -14.43
CA ARG A 178 7.25 -13.41 -14.50
C ARG A 178 6.81 -12.24 -13.63
N PHE A 179 7.28 -12.14 -12.39
CA PHE A 179 6.95 -11.00 -11.51
C PHE A 179 7.45 -9.67 -12.10
N ARG A 180 8.68 -9.66 -12.62
CA ARG A 180 9.28 -8.48 -13.28
C ARG A 180 8.54 -8.09 -14.57
N GLU A 181 8.12 -9.06 -15.39
CA GLU A 181 7.37 -8.81 -16.62
C GLU A 181 5.97 -8.27 -16.34
N GLU A 182 5.28 -8.77 -15.34
CA GLU A 182 3.92 -8.32 -15.02
C GLU A 182 3.87 -6.92 -14.44
N ILE A 183 4.86 -6.53 -13.62
CA ILE A 183 4.93 -5.15 -13.12
C ILE A 183 5.25 -4.15 -14.24
N ILE A 184 6.14 -4.53 -15.17
CA ILE A 184 6.47 -3.70 -16.35
C ILE A 184 5.26 -3.52 -17.27
N ASN A 185 4.45 -4.57 -17.43
CA ASN A 185 3.26 -4.55 -18.29
C ASN A 185 1.99 -4.03 -17.60
N ASP A 186 2.07 -3.62 -16.33
CA ASP A 186 0.94 -3.17 -15.50
C ASP A 186 -0.24 -4.16 -15.47
N SER A 187 0.06 -5.45 -15.56
CA SER A 187 -0.94 -6.52 -15.72
C SER A 187 -1.28 -7.24 -14.40
N TYR A 188 -0.59 -6.89 -13.31
CA TYR A 188 -0.70 -7.57 -12.01
C TYR A 188 -2.12 -7.52 -11.41
N ALA A 189 -2.88 -6.45 -11.67
CA ALA A 189 -4.21 -6.26 -11.11
C ALA A 189 -5.25 -7.28 -11.64
N ASN A 190 -4.98 -7.91 -12.79
CA ASN A 190 -5.90 -8.83 -13.47
C ASN A 190 -5.30 -10.23 -13.71
N SER A 191 -4.13 -10.54 -13.13
CA SER A 191 -3.40 -11.77 -13.42
C SER A 191 -3.64 -12.86 -12.36
N GLU A 192 -3.45 -14.13 -12.76
CA GLU A 192 -3.35 -15.26 -11.82
C GLU A 192 -2.25 -15.05 -10.76
N THR A 193 -1.30 -14.16 -11.03
CA THR A 193 -0.15 -13.83 -10.18
C THR A 193 -0.55 -13.01 -8.98
N ARG A 194 -1.73 -12.37 -8.99
CA ARG A 194 -2.29 -11.74 -7.78
C ARG A 194 -2.36 -12.74 -6.61
N SER A 195 -2.68 -14.00 -6.90
CA SER A 195 -2.67 -15.08 -5.90
C SER A 195 -1.26 -15.45 -5.43
N LEU A 196 -0.23 -15.26 -6.27
CA LEU A 196 1.18 -15.43 -5.91
C LEU A 196 1.68 -14.25 -5.06
N TYR A 197 1.27 -13.02 -5.37
CA TYR A 197 1.57 -11.83 -4.55
C TYR A 197 0.96 -11.99 -3.16
N ASN A 198 -0.30 -12.47 -3.09
CA ASN A 198 -0.95 -12.77 -1.82
C ASN A 198 -0.18 -13.80 -0.98
N HIS A 199 0.44 -14.79 -1.64
CA HIS A 199 1.26 -15.76 -0.94
C HIS A 199 2.48 -15.11 -0.27
N VAL A 200 3.16 -14.21 -0.97
CA VAL A 200 4.31 -13.49 -0.40
C VAL A 200 3.85 -12.50 0.67
N ALA A 201 2.76 -11.75 0.43
CA ALA A 201 2.16 -10.83 1.40
C ALA A 201 1.78 -11.54 2.71
N ASN A 202 1.22 -12.76 2.64
CA ASN A 202 0.92 -13.58 3.82
C ASN A 202 2.17 -13.90 4.66
N LEU A 203 3.34 -14.01 4.03
CA LEU A 203 4.60 -14.29 4.72
C LEU A 203 5.24 -13.01 5.29
N LEU A 204 5.07 -11.87 4.61
CA LEU A 204 5.58 -10.59 5.09
C LEU A 204 4.73 -10.01 6.22
N TYR A 205 3.41 -10.18 6.17
CA TYR A 205 2.46 -9.56 7.10
C TYR A 205 2.83 -9.74 8.58
N PRO A 206 3.16 -10.96 9.08
CA PRO A 206 3.53 -11.13 10.48
C PRO A 206 4.80 -10.36 10.88
N ILE A 207 5.72 -10.10 9.96
CA ILE A 207 6.95 -9.33 10.24
C ILE A 207 6.58 -7.87 10.51
N PHE A 208 5.71 -7.29 9.67
CA PHE A 208 5.19 -5.92 9.85
C PHE A 208 4.32 -5.79 11.10
N ASP A 209 3.48 -6.78 11.40
CA ASP A 209 2.63 -6.73 12.59
C ASP A 209 3.41 -6.89 13.90
N ASN A 210 4.46 -7.73 13.90
CA ASN A 210 5.33 -7.90 15.06
C ASN A 210 6.24 -6.68 15.30
N ASN A 211 6.69 -5.99 14.25
CA ASN A 211 7.46 -4.76 14.36
C ASN A 211 6.85 -3.63 13.52
N THR A 212 5.86 -2.96 14.10
CA THR A 212 5.14 -1.89 13.39
C THR A 212 5.98 -0.65 13.13
N LYS A 213 7.16 -0.50 13.76
CA LYS A 213 8.09 0.61 13.46
C LYS A 213 8.73 0.47 12.07
N LEU A 214 8.66 -0.72 11.45
CA LEU A 214 9.18 -0.94 10.11
C LEU A 214 8.54 0.01 9.08
N TRP A 215 7.26 0.36 9.25
CA TRP A 215 6.54 1.29 8.36
C TRP A 215 7.26 2.64 8.20
N SER A 216 7.93 3.14 9.24
CA SER A 216 8.67 4.41 9.19
C SER A 216 9.90 4.41 8.28
N GLU A 217 10.32 3.24 7.78
CA GLU A 217 11.49 3.09 6.92
C GLU A 217 11.17 2.30 5.63
N VAL A 218 9.88 2.11 5.33
CA VAL A 218 9.42 1.47 4.08
C VAL A 218 9.73 2.33 2.86
N ASN A 219 9.80 3.65 3.02
CA ASN A 219 10.18 4.56 1.94
C ASN A 219 11.57 4.29 1.37
N LEU A 220 12.45 3.61 2.09
CA LEU A 220 13.76 3.22 1.59
C LEU A 220 13.70 2.26 0.38
N ILE A 221 12.56 1.58 0.16
CA ILE A 221 12.32 0.72 -1.00
C ILE A 221 12.40 1.51 -2.32
N SER A 222 12.09 2.81 -2.31
CA SER A 222 12.18 3.65 -3.52
C SER A 222 13.60 3.76 -4.08
N ASN A 223 14.63 3.32 -3.34
CA ASN A 223 16.02 3.30 -3.78
C ASN A 223 16.42 2.03 -4.55
N PHE A 224 15.49 1.09 -4.76
CA PHE A 224 15.77 -0.12 -5.52
C PHE A 224 16.21 0.22 -6.94
N SER A 225 17.19 -0.50 -7.45
CA SER A 225 17.83 -0.23 -8.74
C SER A 225 17.97 -1.48 -9.58
N ASP A 226 17.80 -1.33 -10.90
CA ASP A 226 18.03 -2.39 -11.89
C ASP A 226 19.51 -2.79 -12.01
N GLU A 227 20.43 -1.98 -11.49
CA GLU A 227 21.86 -2.29 -11.43
C GLU A 227 22.19 -3.38 -10.40
N LYS A 228 21.27 -3.68 -9.49
CA LYS A 228 21.44 -4.62 -8.38
C LYS A 228 20.51 -5.83 -8.55
N SER A 229 20.94 -6.98 -8.03
CA SER A 229 20.04 -8.13 -7.89
C SER A 229 18.94 -7.80 -6.88
N PHE A 230 17.84 -8.55 -6.92
CA PHE A 230 16.75 -8.39 -5.94
C PHE A 230 17.25 -8.54 -4.50
N MET A 231 18.11 -9.53 -4.25
CA MET A 231 18.70 -9.74 -2.93
C MET A 231 19.61 -8.59 -2.49
N ASN A 232 20.41 -8.02 -3.41
CA ASN A 232 21.26 -6.87 -3.09
C ASN A 232 20.42 -5.61 -2.79
N ASN A 233 19.28 -5.42 -3.47
CA ASN A 233 18.33 -4.35 -3.15
C ASN A 233 17.76 -4.52 -1.72
N LEU A 234 17.40 -5.75 -1.30
CA LEU A 234 16.95 -6.02 0.06
C LEU A 234 18.06 -5.78 1.11
N ASP A 235 19.29 -6.22 0.84
CA ASP A 235 20.43 -6.00 1.74
C ASP A 235 20.75 -4.50 1.92
N GLU A 236 20.58 -3.71 0.87
CA GLU A 236 20.73 -2.26 0.94
C GLU A 236 19.61 -1.61 1.75
N TRP A 237 18.36 -2.05 1.58
CA TRP A 237 17.26 -1.61 2.45
C TRP A 237 17.59 -1.85 3.92
N LYS A 238 18.03 -3.07 4.26
CA LYS A 238 18.47 -3.42 5.62
C LYS A 238 19.60 -2.51 6.10
N THR A 239 20.60 -2.25 5.25
CA THR A 239 21.77 -1.44 5.62
C THR A 239 21.38 0.01 5.89
N ASN A 240 20.43 0.54 5.12
CA ASN A 240 19.98 1.93 5.19
C ASN A 240 18.95 2.20 6.30
N CYS A 241 18.30 1.17 6.85
CA CYS A 241 17.52 1.32 8.08
C CYS A 241 18.37 1.97 9.18
N GLN A 242 17.80 2.97 9.85
CA GLN A 242 18.41 3.66 11.00
C GLN A 242 18.01 2.97 12.32
N ILE A 243 16.83 2.34 12.35
CA ILE A 243 16.31 1.64 13.53
C ILE A 243 16.80 0.18 13.54
N ASN A 244 17.51 -0.23 14.60
CA ASN A 244 18.06 -1.59 14.71
C ASN A 244 17.00 -2.70 14.66
N ASP A 245 15.83 -2.48 15.29
CA ASP A 245 14.73 -3.44 15.23
C ASP A 245 14.21 -3.60 13.79
N ASN A 246 14.18 -2.52 13.01
CA ASN A 246 13.80 -2.56 11.60
C ASN A 246 14.83 -3.33 10.76
N LYS A 247 16.15 -3.16 11.02
CA LYS A 247 17.19 -3.99 10.39
C LYS A 247 16.93 -5.47 10.58
N LYS A 248 16.55 -5.86 11.81
CA LYS A 248 16.23 -7.25 12.13
C LYS A 248 14.97 -7.71 11.38
N SER A 249 13.94 -6.89 11.29
CA SER A 249 12.75 -7.21 10.49
C SER A 249 13.07 -7.37 9.00
N VAL A 250 13.92 -6.52 8.42
CA VAL A 250 14.37 -6.69 7.03
C VAL A 250 15.24 -7.94 6.87
N GLU A 251 16.08 -8.29 7.85
CA GLU A 251 16.82 -9.57 7.88
C GLU A 251 15.87 -10.78 7.91
N ASP A 252 14.76 -10.70 8.66
CA ASP A 252 13.72 -11.73 8.67
C ASP A 252 13.03 -11.85 7.31
N ILE A 253 12.77 -10.72 6.62
CA ILE A 253 12.26 -10.69 5.24
C ILE A 253 13.26 -11.36 4.28
N ILE A 254 14.53 -10.96 4.32
CA ILE A 254 15.61 -11.55 3.51
C ILE A 254 15.69 -13.07 3.72
N SER A 255 15.56 -13.52 4.97
CA SER A 255 15.61 -14.93 5.34
C SER A 255 14.48 -15.77 4.71
N LEU A 256 13.34 -15.16 4.34
CA LEU A 256 12.27 -15.85 3.61
C LEU A 256 12.74 -16.28 2.20
N PHE A 257 13.61 -15.49 1.58
CA PHE A 257 14.09 -15.70 0.21
C PHE A 257 15.39 -16.51 0.13
N SER A 258 16.09 -16.71 1.26
CA SER A 258 17.39 -17.39 1.34
C SER A 258 17.30 -18.86 1.78
N ASP A 259 18.29 -19.66 1.37
CA ASP A 259 18.57 -20.95 1.99
C ASP A 259 19.44 -20.70 3.23
N LYS A 260 18.94 -21.04 4.43
CA LYS A 260 19.79 -21.19 5.62
C LYS A 260 20.62 -22.46 5.51
#